data_AF-A0A2M9P4X5-F1
#
_entry.id   AF-A0A2M9P4X5-F1
#
_cell.length_a   1.000
_cell.length_b   1.000
_cell.length_c   1.000
_cell.angle_alpha   90.00
_cell.angle_beta   90.00
_cell.angle_gamma   90.00
#
_symmetry.space_group_name_H-M   'P 1'
#
loop_
_entity.id
_entity.type
_entity.pdbx_description
1 polymer ?
#
loop_
_entity_poly.entity_id
_entity_poly.type
_entity_poly.pdbx_seq_one_letter_code
_entity_poly.pdbx_strand_id
1 'polypeptide(L)'
;SRWWMALVEQNVMRRLCGEIRRQEGLPGFDEIPLTAAEAEAFWTLHGGIFYYGVRREAFVAQSVDCLLAALLAAARAALPVS
;
A
#
# COMPACT_ATOMS: atom_id res chain seq x y z
N SER A 1 -14.52 -7.61 13.60
CA SER A 1 -13.76 -6.56 12.88
C SER A 1 -13.71 -6.72 11.35
N ARG A 2 -14.37 -7.71 10.72
CA ARG A 2 -14.33 -7.89 9.24
C ARG A 2 -14.83 -6.69 8.43
N TRP A 3 -15.84 -5.97 8.93
CA TRP A 3 -16.39 -4.79 8.26
C TRP A 3 -15.37 -3.64 8.13
N TRP A 4 -14.54 -3.45 9.16
CA TRP A 4 -13.51 -2.41 9.17
C TRP A 4 -12.43 -2.68 8.13
N MET A 5 -11.99 -3.94 8.01
CA MET A 5 -11.01 -4.34 7.00
C MET A 5 -11.53 -4.07 5.59
N ALA A 6 -12.80 -4.42 5.31
CA ALA A 6 -13.43 -4.14 4.02
C ALA A 6 -13.55 -2.63 3.76
N LEU A 7 -13.87 -1.84 4.78
CA LEU A 7 -13.94 -0.38 4.66
C LEU A 7 -12.58 0.24 4.33
N VAL A 8 -11.51 -0.20 5.00
CA VAL A 8 -10.14 0.27 4.76
C VAL A 8 -9.66 -0.15 3.36
N GLU A 9 -9.92 -1.39 2.96
CA GLU A 9 -9.56 -1.88 1.63
C GLU A 9 -10.23 -1.04 0.53
N GLN A 10 -11.55 -0.82 0.64
CA GLN A 10 -12.33 -0.09 -0.36
C GLN A 10 -11.98 1.40 -0.44
N ASN A 11 -11.78 2.06 0.71
CA ASN A 11 -11.69 3.52 0.75
C ASN A 11 -10.26 4.05 0.83
N VAL A 12 -9.30 3.25 1.31
CA VAL A 12 -7.92 3.70 1.54
C VAL A 12 -6.96 2.93 0.65
N MET A 13 -6.94 1.60 0.78
CA MET A 13 -5.96 0.75 0.07
C MET A 13 -6.10 0.87 -1.44
N ARG A 14 -7.32 0.69 -1.97
CA ARG A 14 -7.58 0.83 -3.41
C ARG A 14 -7.22 2.22 -3.93
N ARG A 15 -7.47 3.28 -3.17
CA ARG A 15 -7.10 4.64 -3.61
C ARG A 15 -5.59 4.83 -3.67
N LEU A 16 -4.87 4.41 -2.64
CA LEU A 16 -3.42 4.56 -2.59
C LEU A 16 -2.72 3.74 -3.68
N CYS A 17 -3.03 2.44 -3.77
CA CYS A 17 -2.43 1.58 -4.78
C CYS A 17 -2.82 2.01 -6.20
N GLY A 18 -4.05 2.48 -6.41
CA GLY A 18 -4.48 3.02 -7.70
C GLY A 18 -3.73 4.28 -8.12
N GLU A 19 -3.45 5.17 -7.17
CA GLU A 19 -2.64 6.37 -7.40
C GLU A 19 -1.20 6.02 -7.79
N ILE A 20 -0.58 5.07 -7.09
CA ILE A 20 0.78 4.60 -7.41
C ILE A 20 0.82 3.97 -8.79
N ARG A 21 -0.14 3.09 -9.11
CA ARG A 21 -0.24 2.50 -10.46
C ARG A 21 -0.34 3.58 -11.53
N ARG A 22 -1.18 4.59 -11.32
CA ARG A 22 -1.36 5.71 -12.26
C ARG A 22 -0.09 6.54 -12.42
N GLN A 23 0.63 6.84 -11.34
CA GLN A 23 1.90 7.60 -11.39
C GLN A 23 3.00 6.85 -12.16
N GLU A 24 2.96 5.52 -12.11
CA GLU A 24 4.00 4.64 -12.65
C GLU A 24 3.64 4.03 -14.01
N GLY A 25 2.46 4.36 -14.56
CA GLY A 25 1.97 3.81 -15.82
C GLY A 25 1.61 2.33 -15.78
N LEU A 26 1.24 1.80 -14.59
CA LEU A 26 0.87 0.40 -14.41
C LEU A 26 -0.63 0.15 -14.71
N PRO A 27 -1.00 -1.09 -15.08
CA PRO A 27 -2.40 -1.49 -15.34
C PRO A 27 -3.37 -1.10 -14.23
N GLY A 28 -4.54 -0.58 -14.60
CA GLY A 28 -5.62 -0.24 -13.66
C GLY A 28 -6.28 -1.47 -13.01
N PHE A 29 -7.11 -1.27 -11.99
CA PHE A 29 -7.78 -2.38 -11.30
C PHE A 29 -8.81 -3.15 -12.13
N ASP A 30 -9.31 -2.53 -13.20
CA ASP A 30 -10.23 -3.18 -14.13
C ASP A 30 -9.51 -4.23 -15.00
N GLU A 31 -8.19 -4.08 -15.16
CA GLU A 31 -7.35 -4.99 -15.94
C GLU A 31 -6.67 -6.02 -15.05
N ILE A 32 -6.05 -5.57 -13.96
CA ILE A 32 -5.46 -6.45 -12.93
C ILE A 32 -6.02 -6.05 -11.57
N PRO A 33 -6.84 -6.89 -10.92
CA PRO A 33 -7.34 -6.61 -9.58
C PRO A 33 -6.23 -6.28 -8.58
N LEU A 34 -6.60 -5.68 -7.45
CA LEU A 34 -5.67 -5.44 -6.36
C LEU A 34 -4.98 -6.76 -5.97
N THR A 35 -3.65 -6.77 -6.01
CA THR A 35 -2.87 -7.99 -5.79
C THR A 35 -2.60 -8.21 -4.30
N ALA A 36 -2.31 -9.46 -3.93
CA ALA A 36 -1.91 -9.80 -2.55
C ALA A 36 -0.62 -9.07 -2.13
N ALA A 37 0.35 -8.92 -3.05
CA ALA A 37 1.60 -8.21 -2.78
C ALA A 37 1.38 -6.72 -2.47
N GLU A 38 0.49 -6.06 -3.22
CA GLU A 38 0.10 -4.67 -2.94
C GLU A 38 -0.65 -4.55 -1.61
N ALA A 39 -1.54 -5.50 -1.30
CA ALA A 39 -2.27 -5.52 -0.04
C ALA A 39 -1.33 -5.70 1.17
N GLU A 40 -0.36 -6.63 1.09
CA GLU A 40 0.65 -6.86 2.13
C GLU A 40 1.55 -5.64 2.33
N ALA A 41 2.02 -5.03 1.24
CA ALA A 41 2.82 -3.82 1.30
C ALA A 41 2.01 -2.63 1.87
N PHE A 42 0.71 -2.51 1.53
CA PHE A 42 -0.16 -1.50 2.12
C PHE A 42 -0.31 -1.71 3.63
N TRP A 43 -0.56 -2.94 4.08
CA TRP A 43 -0.71 -3.21 5.52
C TRP A 43 0.58 -2.96 6.28
N THR A 44 1.73 -3.22 5.66
CA THR A 44 3.06 -2.88 6.20
C THR A 44 3.24 -1.36 6.31
N LEU A 45 2.90 -0.61 5.26
CA LEU A 45 2.91 0.86 5.26
C LEU A 45 1.96 1.44 6.31
N HIS A 46 0.71 0.99 6.33
CA HIS A 46 -0.33 1.43 7.26
C HIS A 46 0.06 1.13 8.72
N GLY A 47 0.58 -0.07 8.98
CA GLY A 47 1.15 -0.44 10.27
C GLY A 47 2.29 0.52 10.67
N GLY A 48 3.25 0.76 9.77
CA GLY A 48 4.37 1.66 10.00
C GLY A 48 3.93 3.10 10.30
N ILE A 49 3.01 3.67 9.52
CA ILE A 49 2.45 5.01 9.75
C ILE A 49 1.71 5.09 11.09
N PHE A 50 0.89 4.08 11.42
CA PHE A 50 0.15 4.05 12.67
C PHE A 50 1.08 3.92 13.87
N TYR A 51 2.09 3.05 13.81
CA TYR A 51 3.08 2.90 14.86
C TYR A 51 4.00 4.12 15.00
N TYR A 52 4.39 4.76 13.89
CA TYR A 52 5.17 5.99 13.90
C TYR A 52 4.37 7.17 14.46
N GLY A 53 3.11 7.33 14.03
CA GLY A 53 2.24 8.44 14.44
C GLY A 53 1.73 8.34 15.88
N VAL A 54 1.45 7.13 16.37
CA VAL A 54 0.96 6.89 17.75
C VAL A 54 2.10 6.95 18.77
N ARG A 55 3.33 6.60 18.39
CA ARG A 55 4.50 6.59 19.28
C ARG A 55 5.59 7.56 18.83
N ARG A 56 5.32 8.85 19.00
CA ARG A 56 6.39 9.87 19.10
C ARG A 56 7.36 9.65 20.27
N GLU A 57 7.18 8.59 21.07
CA GLU A 57 8.28 7.85 21.70
C GLU A 57 8.07 6.32 21.51
N ALA A 58 8.97 5.67 20.77
CA ALA A 58 9.08 4.22 20.52
C ALA A 58 8.44 3.64 19.24
N PHE A 59 9.08 3.85 18.08
CA PHE A 59 9.78 2.78 17.35
C PHE A 59 10.66 3.39 16.24
N VAL A 60 11.94 3.04 16.21
CA VAL A 60 12.91 3.47 15.18
C VAL A 60 13.06 2.31 14.21
N ALA A 61 12.41 2.34 13.04
CA ALA A 61 12.83 1.43 11.97
C ALA A 61 12.41 1.82 10.55
N GLN A 62 11.28 2.48 10.30
CA GLN A 62 10.83 2.67 8.91
C GLN A 62 10.19 4.05 8.72
N SER A 63 10.85 4.91 7.94
CA SER A 63 10.25 6.16 7.49
C SER A 63 9.13 5.87 6.48
N VAL A 64 8.20 6.82 6.35
CA VAL A 64 7.11 6.75 5.37
C VAL A 64 7.65 6.54 3.95
N ASP A 65 8.81 7.11 3.63
CA ASP A 65 9.44 7.01 2.31
C ASP A 65 9.87 5.56 1.99
N CYS A 66 10.50 4.86 2.94
CA CYS A 66 10.89 3.46 2.76
C CYS A 66 9.68 2.55 2.50
N LEU A 67 8.57 2.84 3.18
CA LEU A 67 7.34 2.06 3.06
C LEU A 67 6.63 2.33 1.72
N LEU A 68 6.63 3.58 1.25
CA LEU A 68 6.11 3.92 -0.07
C LEU A 68 6.93 3.25 -1.18
N ALA A 69 8.25 3.22 -1.04
CA ALA A 69 9.15 2.52 -1.97
C ALA A 69 8.87 1.01 -2.01
N ALA A 70 8.57 0.39 -0.87
CA ALA A 70 8.21 -1.04 -0.81
C ALA A 70 6.87 -1.32 -1.53
N LEU A 71 5.86 -0.45 -1.34
CA LEU A 71 4.58 -0.55 -2.04
C LEU A 71 4.74 -0.42 -3.56
N LEU A 72 5.57 0.52 -3.99
CA LEU A 72 5.93 0.69 -5.40
C LEU A 72 6.64 -0.54 -5.98
N ALA A 73 7.63 -1.07 -5.25
CA ALA A 73 8.36 -2.26 -5.68
C ALA A 73 7.44 -3.48 -5.81
N ALA A 74 6.51 -3.66 -4.88
CA ALA A 74 5.50 -4.72 -4.93
C ALA A 74 4.61 -4.57 -6.17
N ALA A 75 4.14 -3.35 -6.47
CA ALA A 75 3.34 -3.08 -7.66
C ALA A 75 4.10 -3.42 -8.95
N ARG A 76 5.38 -3.03 -9.07
CA ARG A 76 6.21 -3.34 -10.24
C ARG A 76 6.56 -4.82 -10.38
N ALA A 77 6.73 -5.54 -9.27
CA ALA A 77 7.05 -6.98 -9.29
C ALA A 77 5.82 -7.84 -9.63
N ALA A 78 4.63 -7.39 -9.22
CA ALA A 78 3.38 -8.13 -9.43
C ALA A 78 2.69 -7.82 -10.76
N LEU A 79 2.99 -6.68 -11.39
CA LEU A 79 2.31 -6.21 -12.59
C LEU A 79 3.29 -6.17 -13.77
N PRO A 80 2.90 -6.69 -14.95
CA PRO A 80 3.73 -6.57 -16.14
C PRO A 80 3.80 -5.09 -16.57
N VAL A 81 5.03 -4.61 -16.80
CA VAL A 81 5.27 -3.31 -17.43
C VAL A 81 5.27 -3.55 -18.94
N SER A 82 4.39 -2.86 -19.66
CA SER A 82 4.33 -2.86 -21.13
C SER A 82 5.52 -2.13 -21.75
#